data_AF-A0A7R9TML2-F1
#
_entry.id   AF-A0A7R9TML2-F1
#
_cell.length_a   1.000
_cell.length_b   1.000
_cell.length_c   1.000
_cell.angle_alpha   90.00
_cell.angle_beta   90.00
_cell.angle_gamma   90.00
#
_symmetry.space_group_name_H-M   'P 1'
#
loop_
_entity.id
_entity.type
_entity.pdbx_description
1 polymer ?
#
loop_
_entity_poly.entity_id
_entity_poly.type
_entity_poly.pdbx_seq_one_letter_code
_entity_poly.pdbx_strand_id
1 'polypeptide(L)'
;PASAAELDALCARHRGTVASAAAAEGGALSFFEAFTALALRHFADERVDVAILEAGLGGVRDATNVAPPDGAGLAASVLTPVHLEHADALGGTLESIARAKAGVARPGVPLVVAPQPYPEVMEVVADEAARAGAPLVRVAEVASWGAAA
;
A
#
# COMPACT_ATOMS: atom_id res chain seq x y z
N PRO A 1 -7.36 17.07 -4.13
CA PRO A 1 -7.10 16.34 -5.39
C PRO A 1 -6.23 17.20 -6.32
N ALA A 2 -5.22 16.60 -6.98
CA ALA A 2 -4.48 17.30 -8.03
C ALA A 2 -5.44 17.69 -9.17
N SER A 3 -5.33 18.92 -9.66
CA SER A 3 -6.07 19.40 -10.82
C SER A 3 -5.57 18.71 -12.10
N ALA A 4 -6.41 18.69 -13.14
CA ALA A 4 -6.01 18.16 -14.44
C ALA A 4 -4.75 18.85 -15.00
N ALA A 5 -4.63 20.17 -14.80
CA ALA A 5 -3.47 20.94 -15.24
C ALA A 5 -2.19 20.52 -14.50
N GLU A 6 -2.27 20.26 -13.19
CA GLU A 6 -1.13 19.77 -12.41
C GLU A 6 -0.71 18.36 -12.85
N LEU A 7 -1.68 17.47 -13.09
CA LEU A 7 -1.40 16.12 -13.56
C LEU A 7 -0.76 16.14 -14.97
N ASP A 8 -1.28 16.94 -15.88
CA ASP A 8 -0.71 17.10 -17.23
C ASP A 8 0.72 17.64 -17.16
N ALA A 9 0.97 18.63 -16.30
CA ALA A 9 2.31 19.19 -16.10
C ALA A 9 3.27 18.16 -15.50
N LEU A 10 2.82 17.31 -14.57
CA LEU A 10 3.60 16.24 -13.97
C LEU A 10 3.96 15.17 -15.01
N CYS A 11 2.98 14.72 -15.78
CA CYS A 11 3.17 13.78 -16.88
C CYS A 11 4.15 14.31 -17.93
N ALA A 12 3.99 15.57 -18.36
CA ALA A 12 4.88 16.20 -19.33
C ALA A 12 6.31 16.29 -18.81
N ARG A 13 6.50 16.67 -17.55
CA ARG A 13 7.82 16.82 -16.90
C ARG A 13 8.57 15.50 -16.79
N HIS A 14 7.88 14.40 -16.49
CA HIS A 14 8.51 13.11 -16.23
C HIS A 14 8.40 12.12 -17.39
N ARG A 15 7.82 12.52 -18.53
CA ARG A 15 7.62 11.67 -19.71
C ARG A 15 8.89 10.93 -20.15
N GLY A 16 10.03 11.62 -20.17
CA GLY A 16 11.31 11.03 -20.57
C GLY A 16 11.77 9.94 -19.61
N THR A 17 11.65 10.18 -18.30
CA THR A 17 11.99 9.19 -17.26
C THR A 17 11.08 7.97 -17.35
N VAL A 18 9.76 8.17 -17.47
CA VAL A 18 8.79 7.06 -17.59
C VAL A 18 9.05 6.26 -18.87
N ALA A 19 9.30 6.91 -20.00
CA ALA A 19 9.61 6.23 -21.26
C ALA A 19 10.91 5.42 -21.17
N SER A 20 11.95 5.96 -20.52
CA SER A 20 13.21 5.25 -20.30
C SER A 20 13.04 4.04 -19.39
N ALA A 21 12.27 4.17 -18.30
CA ALA A 21 11.97 3.08 -17.39
C ALA A 21 11.15 1.99 -18.10
N ALA A 22 10.12 2.37 -18.84
CA ALA A 22 9.32 1.44 -19.64
C ALA A 22 10.19 0.66 -20.65
N ALA A 23 11.13 1.32 -21.32
CA ALA A 23 12.05 0.65 -22.24
C ALA A 23 13.00 -0.33 -21.51
N ALA A 24 13.50 0.03 -20.33
CA ALA A 24 14.36 -0.84 -19.52
C ALA A 24 13.62 -2.10 -19.04
N GLU A 25 12.34 -1.98 -18.72
CA GLU A 25 11.45 -3.09 -18.35
C GLU A 25 10.84 -3.82 -19.58
N GLY A 26 11.41 -3.65 -20.77
CA GLY A 26 10.93 -4.34 -21.99
C GLY A 26 9.52 -3.94 -22.43
N GLY A 27 9.07 -2.75 -22.04
CA GLY A 27 7.71 -2.25 -22.28
C GLY A 27 6.66 -2.73 -21.27
N ALA A 28 7.06 -3.44 -20.22
CA ALA A 28 6.14 -4.10 -19.28
C ALA A 28 5.66 -3.21 -18.12
N LEU A 29 6.05 -1.92 -18.06
CA LEU A 29 5.62 -1.02 -17.00
C LEU A 29 4.10 -0.78 -17.07
N SER A 30 3.38 -1.15 -16.02
CA SER A 30 1.93 -0.97 -15.96
C SER A 30 1.57 0.50 -15.74
N PHE A 31 0.32 0.84 -16.10
CA PHE A 31 -0.25 2.16 -15.82
C PHE A 31 -0.20 2.49 -14.32
N PHE A 32 -0.51 1.52 -13.46
CA PHE A 32 -0.54 1.72 -12.01
C PHE A 32 0.85 1.97 -11.42
N GLU A 33 1.88 1.25 -11.88
CA GLU A 33 3.26 1.48 -11.45
C GLU A 33 3.75 2.86 -11.90
N ALA A 34 3.47 3.25 -13.14
CA ALA A 34 3.84 4.57 -13.65
C ALA A 34 3.16 5.70 -12.85
N PHE A 35 1.86 5.57 -12.57
CA PHE A 35 1.13 6.56 -11.78
C PHE A 35 1.55 6.60 -10.31
N THR A 36 1.87 5.45 -9.71
CA THR A 36 2.38 5.39 -8.34
C THR A 36 3.72 6.12 -8.23
N ALA A 37 4.63 5.89 -9.16
CA ALA A 37 5.91 6.59 -9.22
C ALA A 37 5.73 8.12 -9.40
N LEU A 38 4.80 8.54 -10.26
CA LEU A 38 4.46 9.95 -10.44
C LEU A 38 3.86 10.57 -9.16
N ALA A 39 2.97 9.86 -8.46
CA ALA A 39 2.38 10.33 -7.21
C ALA A 39 3.44 10.53 -6.12
N LEU A 40 4.33 9.55 -5.93
CA LEU A 40 5.46 9.65 -5.00
C LEU A 40 6.38 10.83 -5.34
N ARG A 41 6.66 11.03 -6.63
CA ARG A 41 7.46 12.17 -7.08
C ARG A 41 6.77 13.50 -6.81
N HIS A 42 5.46 13.59 -7.04
CA HIS A 42 4.68 14.77 -6.75
C HIS A 42 4.67 15.09 -5.25
N PHE A 43 4.46 14.10 -4.37
CA PHE A 43 4.56 14.27 -2.92
C PHE A 43 5.94 14.81 -2.48
N ALA A 44 7.02 14.34 -3.11
CA ALA A 44 8.36 14.83 -2.84
C ALA A 44 8.57 16.27 -3.33
N ASP A 45 8.06 16.62 -4.52
CA ASP A 45 8.15 17.98 -5.07
C ASP A 45 7.34 19.00 -4.23
N GLU A 46 6.17 18.59 -3.73
CA GLU A 46 5.32 19.38 -2.82
C GLU A 46 5.83 19.39 -1.36
N ARG A 47 6.85 18.59 -1.05
CA ARG A 47 7.46 18.46 0.29
C ARG A 47 6.43 18.18 1.38
N VAL A 48 5.52 17.24 1.13
CA VAL A 48 4.53 16.83 2.13
C VAL A 48 5.22 16.25 3.36
N ASP A 49 4.69 16.54 4.54
CA ASP A 49 5.21 15.96 5.79
C ASP A 49 4.92 14.46 5.89
N VAL A 50 3.75 14.05 5.38
CA VAL A 50 3.27 12.67 5.41
C VAL A 50 2.52 12.38 4.10
N ALA A 51 2.83 11.24 3.47
CA ALA A 51 2.06 10.67 2.38
C ALA A 51 1.33 9.42 2.86
N ILE A 52 0.04 9.29 2.52
CA ILE A 52 -0.74 8.07 2.75
C ILE A 52 -0.87 7.37 1.40
N LEU A 53 -0.38 6.13 1.33
CA LEU A 53 -0.43 5.31 0.13
C LEU A 53 -1.45 4.20 0.35
N GLU A 54 -2.52 4.23 -0.44
CA GLU A 54 -3.49 3.14 -0.50
C GLU A 54 -3.01 2.08 -1.48
N ALA A 55 -2.85 0.85 -1.00
CA ALA A 55 -2.49 -0.27 -1.86
C ALA A 55 -3.59 -0.53 -2.88
N GLY A 56 -3.21 -0.70 -4.15
CA GLY A 56 -4.17 -1.00 -5.22
C GLY A 56 -4.70 -2.42 -5.15
N LEU A 57 -3.82 -3.40 -4.94
CA LEU A 57 -4.19 -4.81 -4.81
C LEU A 57 -3.25 -5.58 -3.87
N GLY A 58 -3.83 -6.22 -2.87
CA GLY A 58 -3.08 -7.02 -1.90
C GLY A 58 -2.21 -6.13 -1.02
N GLY A 59 -0.89 -6.15 -1.24
CA GLY A 59 0.05 -5.37 -0.45
C GLY A 59 1.50 -5.71 -0.78
N VAL A 60 1.94 -6.94 -0.50
CA VAL A 60 3.35 -7.34 -0.66
C VAL A 60 3.91 -7.16 -2.08
N ARG A 61 3.07 -7.34 -3.10
CA ARG A 61 3.40 -7.16 -4.53
C ARG A 61 2.77 -5.90 -5.14
N ASP A 62 2.21 -5.03 -4.32
CA ASP A 62 1.58 -3.81 -4.81
C ASP A 62 2.63 -2.77 -5.19
N ALA A 63 2.36 -1.97 -6.21
CA ALA A 63 3.28 -0.92 -6.68
C ALA A 63 3.55 0.15 -5.61
N THR A 64 2.69 0.28 -4.59
CA THR A 64 2.89 1.21 -3.47
C THR A 64 3.85 0.68 -2.39
N ASN A 65 4.17 -0.62 -2.38
CA ASN A 65 5.03 -1.25 -1.38
C ASN A 65 6.53 -1.01 -1.63
N VAL A 66 6.91 0.25 -1.82
CA VAL A 66 8.26 0.69 -2.20
C VAL A 66 9.15 1.05 -1.01
N ALA A 67 8.59 1.01 0.21
CA ALA A 67 9.36 1.27 1.42
C ALA A 67 10.52 0.25 1.51
N PRO A 68 11.74 0.71 1.82
CA PRO A 68 12.90 -0.16 1.99
C PRO A 68 12.63 -1.37 2.90
N PRO A 69 13.33 -2.50 2.73
CA PRO A 69 13.11 -3.70 3.54
C PRO A 69 13.28 -3.48 5.05
N ASP A 70 14.10 -2.51 5.46
CA ASP A 70 14.32 -2.12 6.85
C ASP A 70 13.24 -1.17 7.41
N GLY A 71 12.28 -0.75 6.59
CA GLY A 71 11.20 0.16 6.98
C GLY A 71 11.60 1.64 7.07
N ALA A 72 12.81 2.02 6.64
CA ALA A 72 13.24 3.42 6.69
C ALA A 72 12.26 4.35 5.96
N GLY A 73 11.80 5.40 6.64
CA GLY A 73 10.83 6.36 6.11
C GLY A 73 9.36 5.91 6.17
N LEU A 74 9.06 4.70 6.63
CA LEU A 74 7.70 4.22 6.85
C LEU A 74 7.28 4.44 8.31
N ALA A 75 6.27 5.29 8.52
CA ALA A 75 5.76 5.57 9.86
C ALA A 75 4.89 4.42 10.42
N ALA A 76 4.05 3.83 9.57
CA ALA A 76 3.17 2.72 9.94
C ALA A 76 2.68 1.98 8.68
N SER A 77 2.35 0.70 8.85
CA SER A 77 1.50 -0.04 7.92
C SER A 77 0.11 -0.18 8.52
N VAL A 78 -0.94 -0.06 7.71
CA VAL A 78 -2.33 -0.16 8.17
C VAL A 78 -3.05 -1.26 7.41
N LEU A 79 -3.69 -2.16 8.15
CA LEU A 79 -4.53 -3.22 7.60
C LEU A 79 -5.99 -2.99 8.01
N THR A 80 -6.82 -2.72 7.01
CA THR A 80 -8.29 -2.63 7.14
C THR A 80 -8.92 -4.03 7.18
N PRO A 81 -10.24 -4.16 7.43
CA PRO A 81 -10.90 -5.47 7.43
C PRO A 81 -10.66 -6.25 6.13
N VAL A 82 -10.22 -7.51 6.27
CA VAL A 82 -9.96 -8.41 5.15
C VAL A 82 -11.21 -9.23 4.85
N HIS A 83 -11.58 -9.23 3.57
CA HIS A 83 -12.66 -10.05 3.03
C HIS A 83 -12.16 -10.90 1.87
N LEU A 84 -13.00 -11.83 1.42
CA LEU A 84 -12.74 -12.58 0.20
C LEU A 84 -12.97 -11.66 -1.01
N GLU A 85 -11.88 -11.09 -1.52
CA GLU A 85 -11.85 -10.20 -2.67
C GLU A 85 -10.66 -10.55 -3.56
N HIS A 86 -10.80 -10.34 -4.87
CA HIS A 86 -9.72 -10.57 -5.85
C HIS A 86 -9.06 -11.96 -5.72
N ALA A 87 -9.85 -12.98 -5.43
CA ALA A 87 -9.40 -14.33 -5.09
C ALA A 87 -8.44 -14.91 -6.16
N ASP A 88 -8.75 -14.70 -7.44
CA ASP A 88 -7.92 -15.17 -8.56
C ASP A 88 -6.49 -14.60 -8.53
N ALA A 89 -6.32 -13.35 -8.08
CA ALA A 89 -5.03 -12.68 -8.02
C ALA A 89 -4.28 -12.95 -6.69
N LEU A 90 -5.01 -13.27 -5.63
CA LEU A 90 -4.49 -13.37 -4.26
C LEU A 90 -4.48 -14.80 -3.70
N GLY A 91 -4.64 -15.82 -4.53
CA GLY A 91 -4.44 -17.23 -4.16
C GLY A 91 -5.71 -17.96 -3.69
N GLY A 92 -6.89 -17.36 -3.85
CA GLY A 92 -8.16 -18.08 -3.76
C GLY A 92 -8.74 -18.25 -2.35
N THR A 93 -8.00 -17.90 -1.29
CA THR A 93 -8.41 -18.15 0.09
C THR A 93 -8.29 -16.89 0.95
N LEU A 94 -9.06 -16.84 2.03
CA LEU A 94 -8.98 -15.75 3.00
C LEU A 94 -7.58 -15.67 3.64
N GLU A 95 -6.95 -16.82 3.91
CA GLU A 95 -5.59 -16.90 4.43
C GLU A 95 -4.57 -16.29 3.44
N SER A 96 -4.64 -16.66 2.16
CA SER A 96 -3.70 -16.16 1.16
C SER A 96 -3.85 -14.65 0.93
N ILE A 97 -5.08 -14.14 0.99
CA ILE A 97 -5.37 -12.69 0.94
C ILE A 97 -4.79 -11.99 2.18
N ALA A 98 -5.06 -12.52 3.39
CA ALA A 98 -4.54 -11.95 4.63
C ALA A 98 -3.01 -11.89 4.62
N ARG A 99 -2.35 -12.95 4.14
CA ARG A 99 -0.90 -13.01 4.00
C ARG A 99 -0.37 -11.99 3.00
N ALA A 100 -1.01 -11.85 1.85
CA ALA A 100 -0.63 -10.89 0.83
C ALA A 100 -0.76 -9.44 1.32
N LYS A 101 -1.82 -9.13 2.08
CA LYS A 101 -2.05 -7.78 2.64
C LYS A 101 -1.14 -7.49 3.84
N ALA A 102 -1.01 -8.42 4.79
CA ALA A 102 -0.18 -8.26 5.99
C ALA A 102 1.34 -8.28 5.69
N GLY A 103 1.75 -8.83 4.55
CA GLY A 103 3.14 -8.87 4.11
C GLY A 103 3.79 -7.50 3.85
N VAL A 104 3.04 -6.39 3.97
CA VAL A 104 3.60 -5.03 3.98
C VAL A 104 4.30 -4.67 5.29
N ALA A 105 4.15 -5.48 6.35
CA ALA A 105 4.81 -5.28 7.63
C ALA A 105 6.32 -5.09 7.47
N ARG A 106 6.92 -4.24 8.30
CA ARG A 106 8.36 -3.96 8.30
C ARG A 106 8.93 -4.05 9.71
N PRO A 107 10.22 -4.43 9.85
CA PRO A 107 10.86 -4.54 11.16
C PRO A 107 10.80 -3.22 11.94
N GLY A 108 10.38 -3.28 13.20
CA GLY A 108 10.29 -2.12 14.08
C GLY A 108 9.21 -1.08 13.72
N VAL A 109 8.54 -1.22 12.58
CA VAL A 109 7.44 -0.34 12.14
C VAL A 109 6.10 -0.93 12.58
N PRO A 110 5.21 -0.15 13.22
CA PRO A 110 3.94 -0.67 13.70
C PRO A 110 3.04 -1.14 12.54
N LEU A 111 2.50 -2.35 12.67
CA LEU A 111 1.39 -2.83 11.86
C LEU A 111 0.09 -2.59 12.63
N VAL A 112 -0.65 -1.57 12.21
CA VAL A 112 -1.94 -1.18 12.79
C VAL A 112 -3.05 -1.97 12.10
N VAL A 113 -3.89 -2.66 12.87
CA VAL A 113 -4.89 -3.58 12.34
C VAL A 113 -6.26 -3.24 12.89
N ALA A 114 -7.20 -2.97 11.98
CA ALA A 114 -8.61 -2.80 12.30
C ALA A 114 -9.24 -4.12 12.78
N PRO A 115 -10.34 -4.09 13.55
CA PRO A 115 -11.06 -5.31 13.92
C PRO A 115 -11.41 -6.15 12.69
N GLN A 116 -11.04 -7.43 12.73
CA GLN A 116 -11.27 -8.34 11.61
C GLN A 116 -12.55 -9.14 11.81
N PRO A 117 -13.33 -9.36 10.75
CA PRO A 117 -14.55 -10.16 10.82
C PRO A 117 -14.30 -11.65 11.01
N TYR A 118 -13.08 -12.12 10.68
CA TYR A 118 -12.69 -13.52 10.71
C TYR A 118 -11.49 -13.72 11.65
N PRO A 119 -11.60 -14.55 12.71
CA PRO A 119 -10.51 -14.81 13.64
C PRO A 119 -9.23 -15.34 12.97
N GLU A 120 -9.37 -16.20 11.96
CA GLU A 120 -8.26 -16.79 11.20
C GLU A 120 -7.43 -15.73 10.47
N VAL A 121 -8.02 -14.60 10.08
CA VAL A 121 -7.28 -13.47 9.50
C VAL A 121 -6.37 -12.87 10.56
N MET A 122 -6.87 -12.66 11.78
CA MET A 122 -6.05 -12.09 12.87
C MET A 122 -4.87 -12.98 13.25
N GLU A 123 -5.02 -14.30 13.16
CA GLU A 123 -3.93 -15.26 13.37
C GLU A 123 -2.84 -15.07 12.32
N VAL A 124 -3.20 -15.06 11.03
CA VAL A 124 -2.26 -14.82 9.93
C VAL A 124 -1.56 -13.48 10.06
N VAL A 125 -2.30 -12.42 10.42
CA VAL A 125 -1.74 -11.08 10.57
C VAL A 125 -0.77 -11.00 11.74
N ALA A 126 -1.08 -11.68 12.86
CA ALA A 126 -0.18 -11.75 14.00
C ALA A 126 1.11 -12.51 13.65
N ASP A 127 1.00 -13.60 12.90
CA ASP A 127 2.15 -14.38 12.43
C ASP A 127 3.03 -13.57 11.46
N GLU A 128 2.44 -12.84 10.50
CA GLU A 128 3.19 -11.98 9.59
C GLU A 128 3.88 -10.82 10.30
N ALA A 129 3.21 -10.20 11.29
CA ALA A 129 3.82 -9.16 12.12
C ALA A 129 5.01 -9.72 12.92
N ALA A 130 4.85 -10.87 13.55
CA ALA A 130 5.92 -11.54 14.30
C ALA A 130 7.10 -11.91 13.38
N ARG A 131 6.82 -12.47 12.21
CA ARG A 131 7.84 -12.85 11.21
C ARG A 131 8.61 -11.64 10.69
N ALA A 132 7.95 -10.50 10.51
CA ALA A 132 8.57 -9.26 10.08
C ALA A 132 9.27 -8.50 11.21
N GLY A 133 9.05 -8.87 12.48
CA GLY A 133 9.52 -8.08 13.63
C GLY A 133 8.79 -6.75 13.78
N ALA A 134 7.54 -6.68 13.32
CA ALA A 134 6.69 -5.49 13.38
C ALA A 134 5.85 -5.48 14.68
N PRO A 135 5.85 -4.38 15.46
CA PRO A 135 4.92 -4.22 16.57
C PRO A 135 3.47 -4.25 16.09
N LEU A 136 2.70 -5.25 16.55
CA LEU A 136 1.29 -5.36 16.21
C LEU A 136 0.44 -4.43 17.08
N VAL A 137 -0.28 -3.49 16.45
CA VAL A 137 -1.20 -2.57 17.12
C VAL A 137 -2.63 -2.92 16.73
N ARG A 138 -3.43 -3.39 17.69
CA ARG A 138 -4.84 -3.72 17.46
C ARG A 138 -5.72 -2.51 17.81
N VAL A 139 -6.53 -2.06 16.86
CA VAL A 139 -7.47 -0.96 17.10
C VAL A 139 -8.62 -1.48 17.99
N ALA A 140 -8.87 -0.79 19.10
CA ALA A 140 -9.83 -1.24 20.12
C ALA A 140 -11.30 -0.98 19.75
N GLU A 141 -11.58 0.09 19.01
CA GLU A 141 -12.94 0.54 18.69
C GLU A 141 -13.10 0.79 17.19
N VAL A 142 -14.27 0.45 16.65
CA VAL A 142 -14.66 0.80 15.29
C VAL A 142 -15.32 2.18 15.33
N ALA A 143 -14.73 3.15 14.64
CA ALA A 143 -15.36 4.45 14.40
C ALA A 143 -16.13 4.41 13.08
N SER A 144 -17.35 4.95 13.08
CA SER A 144 -18.11 5.22 11.86
C SER A 144 -18.30 6.72 11.69
N TRP A 145 -18.10 7.19 10.47
CA TRP A 145 -18.30 8.58 10.09
C TRP A 145 -19.49 8.61 9.14
N GLY A 146 -20.61 9.18 9.58
CA GLY A 146 -21.68 9.54 8.65
C GLY A 146 -21.24 10.74 7.82
N ALA A 147 -21.64 10.80 6.54
CA ALA A 147 -21.66 12.08 5.85
C ALA A 147 -22.48 13.04 6.72
N ALA A 148 -21.91 14.20 7.06
CA ALA A 148 -22.72 15.27 7.63
C ALA A 148 -23.87 15.51 6.65
N ALA A 149 -25.10 15.30 7.12
CA ALA A 149 -26.32 15.59 6.37
C ALA A 149 -26.44 17.08 6.07
#